data_AF-A0A366I0X1-F1
#
_entry.id   AF-A0A366I0X1-F1
#
_cell.length_a   1.000
_cell.length_b   1.000
_cell.length_c   1.000
_cell.angle_alpha   90.00
_cell.angle_beta   90.00
_cell.angle_gamma   90.00
#
_symmetry.space_group_name_H-M   'P 1'
#
loop_
_entity.id
_entity.type
_entity.pdbx_description
1 polymer ?
#
loop_
_entity_poly.entity_id
_entity_poly.type
_entity_poly.pdbx_seq_one_letter_code
_entity_poly.pdbx_strand_id
1 'polypeptide(L)'
;MDRRQQRTRDAIFKALSTLLEKKRYNNITVQEIIDEANIGRSTFYAHFETKDELLKALCTDIFSHVFSDELMSEKTHDFSGGNNGLEAKLTHILHHLIDSKTNIAGILSCESSELFMNYFKDYLTEMFSKYLSEIRVNAPADFLLNHLVGSFAETVKWWIDKSSEYTPEETVGYYIEISYANRITNK
;
A
#
# COMPACT_ATOMS: atom_id res chain seq x y z
N MET A 1 18.19 -17.42 -0.63
CA MET A 1 19.00 -16.18 -0.71
C MET A 1 20.00 -16.18 0.45
N ASP A 2 21.25 -15.83 0.19
CA ASP A 2 22.30 -15.76 1.24
C ASP A 2 21.93 -14.65 2.26
N ARG A 3 22.18 -14.88 3.56
CA ARG A 3 22.01 -13.86 4.62
C ARG A 3 22.74 -12.55 4.30
N ARG A 4 23.89 -12.64 3.61
CA ARG A 4 24.63 -11.44 3.18
C ARG A 4 23.88 -10.68 2.09
N GLN A 5 23.33 -11.37 1.10
CA GLN A 5 22.51 -10.75 0.05
C GLN A 5 21.27 -10.10 0.65
N GLN A 6 20.61 -10.74 1.62
CA GLN A 6 19.42 -10.15 2.26
C GLN A 6 19.77 -8.85 2.98
N ARG A 7 20.82 -8.85 3.81
CA ARG A 7 21.27 -7.63 4.51
C ARG A 7 21.59 -6.48 3.57
N THR A 8 22.22 -6.76 2.42
CA THR A 8 22.50 -5.75 1.40
C THR A 8 21.21 -5.23 0.76
N ARG A 9 20.26 -6.13 0.44
CA ARG A 9 18.95 -5.75 -0.10
C ARG A 9 18.20 -4.83 0.88
N ASP A 10 18.16 -5.20 2.15
CA ASP A 10 17.50 -4.42 3.21
C ASP A 10 18.14 -3.03 3.37
N ALA A 11 19.47 -2.93 3.27
CA ALA A 11 20.18 -1.65 3.31
C ALA A 11 19.83 -0.75 2.12
N ILE A 12 19.72 -1.32 0.92
CA ILE A 12 19.31 -0.58 -0.29
C ILE A 12 17.85 -0.10 -0.17
N PHE A 13 16.95 -0.96 0.34
CA PHE A 13 15.55 -0.59 0.59
C PHE A 13 15.45 0.57 1.57
N LYS A 14 16.14 0.46 2.71
CA LYS A 14 16.18 1.53 3.71
C LYS A 14 16.69 2.85 3.14
N ALA A 15 17.76 2.80 2.34
CA ALA A 15 18.31 3.99 1.70
C ALA A 15 17.31 4.68 0.78
N LEU A 16 16.61 3.93 -0.07
CA LEU A 16 15.59 4.50 -0.94
C LEU A 16 14.42 5.10 -0.12
N SER A 17 13.91 4.40 0.89
CA SER A 17 12.85 4.92 1.77
C SER A 17 13.25 6.24 2.42
N THR A 18 14.47 6.33 2.98
CA THR A 18 14.99 7.55 3.60
C THR A 18 15.13 8.71 2.60
N LEU A 19 15.47 8.42 1.34
CA LEU A 19 15.56 9.45 0.31
C LEU A 19 14.17 9.93 -0.16
N LEU A 20 13.19 9.02 -0.25
CA LEU A 20 11.80 9.32 -0.62
C LEU A 20 11.09 10.23 0.38
N GLU A 21 11.46 10.17 1.66
CA GLU A 21 10.98 11.09 2.69
C GLU A 21 11.48 12.53 2.50
N LYS A 22 12.62 12.70 1.82
CA LYS A 22 13.32 13.99 1.72
C LYS A 22 13.07 14.71 0.39
N LYS A 23 12.76 13.99 -0.70
CA LYS A 23 12.62 14.55 -2.05
C LYS A 23 11.87 13.65 -3.03
N ARG A 24 11.42 14.25 -4.15
CA ARG A 24 10.79 13.52 -5.26
C ARG A 24 11.66 12.38 -5.79
N TYR A 25 11.04 11.25 -6.07
CA TYR A 25 11.66 10.07 -6.66
C TYR A 25 12.45 10.37 -7.94
N ASN A 26 11.89 11.25 -8.80
CA ASN A 26 12.56 11.65 -10.04
C ASN A 26 13.89 12.38 -9.80
N ASN A 27 14.06 13.02 -8.63
CA ASN A 27 15.27 13.72 -8.21
C ASN A 27 16.23 12.83 -7.41
N ILE A 28 15.89 11.57 -7.17
CA ILE A 28 16.78 10.58 -6.54
C ILE A 28 17.66 9.94 -7.64
N THR A 29 18.98 9.96 -7.43
CA THR A 29 19.96 9.30 -8.28
C THR A 29 20.42 7.96 -7.69
N VAL A 30 20.91 7.06 -8.55
CA VAL A 30 21.51 5.79 -8.09
C VAL A 30 22.72 6.04 -7.19
N GLN A 31 23.50 7.10 -7.43
CA GLN A 31 24.66 7.44 -6.61
C GLN A 31 24.25 7.77 -5.18
N GLU A 32 23.21 8.57 -4.98
CA GLU A 32 22.73 8.91 -3.63
C GLU A 32 22.20 7.68 -2.88
N ILE A 33 21.56 6.74 -3.58
CA ILE A 33 21.13 5.47 -2.98
C ILE A 33 22.34 4.64 -2.54
N ILE A 34 23.38 4.57 -3.39
CA ILE A 34 24.63 3.86 -3.08
C ILE A 34 25.31 4.48 -1.84
N ASP A 35 25.37 5.81 -1.79
CA ASP A 35 26.01 6.56 -0.71
C ASP A 35 25.23 6.36 0.61
N GLU A 36 23.91 6.49 0.58
CA GLU A 36 23.04 6.30 1.75
C GLU A 36 23.04 4.84 2.24
N ALA A 37 23.09 3.86 1.33
CA ALA A 37 23.18 2.44 1.67
C ALA A 37 24.58 2.00 2.13
N ASN A 38 25.60 2.85 1.94
CA ASN A 38 27.01 2.55 2.20
C ASN A 38 27.50 1.25 1.52
N ILE A 39 27.28 1.15 0.19
CA ILE A 39 27.68 0.00 -0.62
C ILE A 39 28.53 0.41 -1.84
N GLY A 40 29.09 -0.57 -2.54
CA GLY A 40 29.75 -0.32 -3.83
C GLY A 40 28.75 -0.25 -4.98
N ARG A 41 29.10 0.46 -6.06
CA ARG A 41 28.28 0.54 -7.28
C ARG A 41 28.02 -0.82 -7.93
N SER A 42 29.04 -1.68 -8.02
CA SER A 42 28.88 -3.05 -8.53
C SER A 42 27.93 -3.88 -7.65
N THR A 43 27.91 -3.64 -6.34
CA THR A 43 26.98 -4.26 -5.40
C THR A 43 25.55 -3.83 -5.69
N PHE A 44 25.28 -2.54 -5.92
CA PHE A 44 23.94 -2.07 -6.30
C PHE A 44 23.42 -2.80 -7.54
N TYR A 45 24.22 -2.79 -8.62
CA TYR A 45 23.81 -3.42 -9.89
C TYR A 45 23.77 -4.94 -9.86
N ALA A 46 24.39 -5.60 -8.88
CA ALA A 46 24.19 -7.02 -8.63
C ALA A 46 22.82 -7.34 -8.01
N HIS A 47 22.13 -6.34 -7.45
CA HIS A 47 20.83 -6.49 -6.82
C HIS A 47 19.69 -5.89 -7.65
N PHE A 48 19.91 -4.77 -8.33
CA PHE A 48 18.90 -4.03 -9.11
C PHE A 48 19.52 -3.42 -10.36
N GLU A 49 18.93 -3.63 -11.53
CA GLU A 49 19.47 -3.09 -12.79
C GLU A 49 19.23 -1.57 -12.88
N THR A 50 18.13 -1.10 -12.28
CA THR A 50 17.74 0.32 -12.29
C THR A 50 17.15 0.76 -10.96
N LYS A 51 17.07 2.09 -10.76
CA LYS A 51 16.31 2.65 -9.63
C LYS A 51 14.81 2.34 -9.70
N ASP A 52 14.28 2.14 -10.90
CA ASP A 52 12.85 1.85 -11.13
C ASP A 52 12.52 0.42 -10.69
N GLU A 53 13.41 -0.54 -11.01
CA GLU A 53 13.31 -1.91 -10.49
C GLU A 53 13.40 -1.97 -8.98
N LEU A 54 14.32 -1.20 -8.38
CA LEU A 54 14.42 -1.07 -6.94
C LEU A 54 13.11 -0.55 -6.33
N LEU A 55 12.54 0.51 -6.90
CA LEU A 55 11.27 1.05 -6.41
C LEU A 55 10.14 0.04 -6.52
N LYS A 56 10.03 -0.65 -7.66
CA LYS A 56 9.03 -1.71 -7.86
C LYS A 56 9.19 -2.81 -6.82
N ALA A 57 10.42 -3.24 -6.57
CA ALA A 57 10.74 -4.25 -5.57
C ALA A 57 10.37 -3.79 -4.15
N LEU A 58 10.64 -2.53 -3.80
CA LEU A 58 10.25 -1.93 -2.52
C LEU A 58 8.71 -1.89 -2.37
N CYS A 59 7.98 -1.43 -3.40
CA CYS A 59 6.52 -1.42 -3.37
C CYS A 59 5.94 -2.83 -3.25
N THR A 60 6.55 -3.79 -3.95
CA THR A 60 6.14 -5.20 -3.88
C THR A 60 6.34 -5.75 -2.46
N ASP A 61 7.48 -5.48 -1.84
CA ASP A 61 7.78 -5.90 -0.47
C ASP A 61 6.75 -5.34 0.52
N ILE A 62 6.49 -4.03 0.43
CA ILE A 62 5.49 -3.34 1.25
C ILE A 62 4.09 -3.94 1.03
N PHE A 63 3.58 -3.93 -0.20
CA PHE A 63 2.19 -4.28 -0.46
C PHE A 63 1.92 -5.79 -0.41
N SER A 64 2.90 -6.64 -0.65
CA SER A 64 2.73 -8.10 -0.46
C SER A 64 2.38 -8.45 0.99
N HIS A 65 2.90 -7.69 1.95
CA HIS A 65 2.54 -7.83 3.36
C HIS A 65 1.15 -7.28 3.65
N VAL A 66 0.87 -6.05 3.18
CA VAL A 66 -0.43 -5.36 3.38
C VAL A 66 -1.61 -6.12 2.78
N PHE A 67 -1.41 -6.77 1.63
CA PHE A 67 -2.45 -7.47 0.87
C PHE A 67 -2.36 -9.00 0.99
N SER A 68 -1.62 -9.51 1.97
CA SER A 68 -1.53 -10.96 2.17
C SER A 68 -2.90 -11.57 2.51
N ASP A 69 -3.21 -12.73 1.93
CA ASP A 69 -4.51 -13.40 2.14
C ASP A 69 -4.64 -14.03 3.54
N GLU A 70 -3.53 -14.18 4.27
CA GLU A 70 -3.52 -14.58 5.68
C GLU A 70 -3.72 -13.33 6.55
N LEU A 71 -4.93 -13.14 7.10
CA LEU A 71 -5.14 -12.18 8.18
C LEU A 71 -4.34 -12.66 9.39
N MET A 72 -3.15 -12.09 9.57
CA MET A 72 -2.24 -12.49 10.62
C MET A 72 -2.60 -11.86 11.97
N SER A 73 -2.29 -12.59 13.03
CA SER A 73 -2.17 -12.00 14.37
C SER A 73 -0.90 -11.13 14.36
N GLU A 74 -1.09 -9.83 14.32
CA GLU A 74 -0.02 -8.84 14.44
C GLU A 74 0.09 -8.37 15.90
N LYS A 75 1.27 -7.88 16.30
CA LYS A 75 1.47 -7.35 17.67
C LYS A 75 0.60 -6.12 17.97
N THR A 76 0.17 -5.41 16.93
CA THR A 76 -0.55 -4.14 17.02
C THR A 76 -2.05 -4.30 16.78
N HIS A 77 -2.49 -5.36 16.10
CA HIS A 77 -3.90 -5.64 15.80
C HIS A 77 -4.11 -7.15 15.53
N ASP A 78 -5.27 -7.70 15.90
CA ASP A 78 -5.59 -9.12 15.70
C ASP A 78 -6.80 -9.28 14.78
N PHE A 79 -6.54 -9.70 13.54
CA PHE A 79 -7.58 -10.06 12.56
C PHE A 79 -7.73 -11.57 12.37
N SER A 80 -7.01 -12.39 13.14
CA SER A 80 -6.97 -13.85 12.97
C SER A 80 -8.23 -14.59 13.49
N GLY A 81 -9.07 -13.91 14.27
CA GLY A 81 -10.24 -14.49 14.94
C GLY A 81 -11.62 -14.13 14.36
N GLY A 82 -11.70 -13.40 13.23
CA GLY A 82 -12.94 -12.76 12.74
C GLY A 82 -13.39 -13.15 11.32
N ASN A 83 -14.53 -12.61 10.88
CA ASN A 83 -15.08 -12.77 9.53
C ASN A 83 -14.14 -12.16 8.48
N ASN A 84 -13.62 -12.96 7.54
CA ASN A 84 -12.66 -12.56 6.49
C ASN A 84 -13.31 -11.74 5.35
N GLY A 85 -14.34 -10.95 5.66
CA GLY A 85 -15.09 -10.15 4.71
C GLY A 85 -14.31 -8.94 4.21
N LEU A 86 -14.85 -8.28 3.18
CA LEU A 86 -14.24 -7.09 2.57
C LEU A 86 -13.90 -6.00 3.60
N GLU A 87 -14.82 -5.71 4.52
CA GLU A 87 -14.62 -4.71 5.58
C GLU A 87 -13.39 -4.99 6.43
N ALA A 88 -13.21 -6.23 6.91
CA ALA A 88 -12.04 -6.61 7.70
C ALA A 88 -10.73 -6.44 6.92
N LYS A 89 -10.72 -6.78 5.62
CA LYS A 89 -9.54 -6.58 4.76
C LYS A 89 -9.22 -5.10 4.56
N LEU A 90 -10.22 -4.25 4.31
CA LEU A 90 -10.01 -2.81 4.16
C LEU A 90 -9.47 -2.18 5.46
N THR A 91 -9.99 -2.60 6.62
CA THR A 91 -9.52 -2.13 7.93
C THR A 91 -8.08 -2.57 8.19
N HIS A 92 -7.75 -3.83 7.88
CA HIS A 92 -6.40 -4.34 7.99
C HIS A 92 -5.40 -3.56 7.12
N ILE A 93 -5.77 -3.22 5.88
CA ILE A 93 -4.96 -2.38 5.00
C ILE A 93 -4.66 -1.05 5.68
N LEU A 94 -5.68 -0.34 6.20
CA LEU A 94 -5.48 0.96 6.86
C LEU A 94 -4.53 0.86 8.07
N HIS A 95 -4.66 -0.17 8.92
CA HIS A 95 -3.73 -0.40 10.02
C HIS A 95 -2.29 -0.57 9.56
N HIS A 96 -2.07 -1.32 8.47
CA HIS A 96 -0.72 -1.50 7.92
C HIS A 96 -0.13 -0.22 7.35
N LEU A 97 -0.95 0.67 6.75
CA LEU A 97 -0.46 1.93 6.19
C LEU A 97 0.08 2.89 7.25
N ILE A 98 -0.40 2.77 8.49
CA ILE A 98 0.04 3.58 9.64
C ILE A 98 0.98 2.82 10.61
N ASP A 99 1.24 1.52 10.39
CA ASP A 99 2.15 0.77 11.25
C ASP A 99 3.58 1.32 11.09
N SER A 100 4.14 1.73 12.23
CA SER A 100 5.44 2.39 12.38
C SER A 100 6.65 1.64 11.79
N LYS A 101 6.53 0.35 11.47
CA LYS A 101 7.63 -0.48 10.96
C LYS A 101 8.08 -0.10 9.56
N THR A 102 7.17 0.43 8.75
CA THR A 102 7.42 0.89 7.39
C THR A 102 6.76 2.25 7.29
N ASN A 103 7.53 3.31 7.00
CA ASN A 103 7.01 4.68 6.91
C ASN A 103 6.12 4.89 5.66
N ILE A 104 5.12 4.03 5.47
CA ILE A 104 4.24 3.98 4.30
C ILE A 104 3.43 5.27 4.25
N ALA A 105 2.89 5.72 5.39
CA ALA A 105 2.23 7.01 5.50
C ALA A 105 3.13 8.17 5.01
N GLY A 106 4.39 8.23 5.46
CA GLY A 106 5.33 9.26 5.01
C GLY A 106 5.63 9.21 3.50
N ILE A 107 5.67 8.01 2.92
CA ILE A 107 5.84 7.80 1.47
C ILE A 107 4.58 8.23 0.70
N LEU A 108 3.39 7.92 1.22
CA LEU A 108 2.10 8.28 0.60
C LEU A 108 1.78 9.77 0.75
N SER A 109 2.38 10.46 1.72
CA SER A 109 2.24 11.90 1.93
C SER A 109 3.31 12.75 1.23
N CYS A 110 4.34 12.14 0.64
CA CYS A 110 5.42 12.90 0.01
C CYS A 110 5.10 13.26 -1.46
N GLU A 111 5.95 14.11 -2.05
CA GLU A 111 5.80 14.54 -3.45
C GLU A 111 5.93 13.39 -4.48
N SER A 112 6.32 12.19 -4.05
CA SER A 112 6.38 10.97 -4.89
C SER A 112 5.13 10.08 -4.78
N SER A 113 4.11 10.54 -4.04
CA SER A 113 2.90 9.78 -3.70
C SER A 113 2.16 9.22 -4.93
N GLU A 114 2.12 9.94 -6.04
CA GLU A 114 1.42 9.49 -7.26
C GLU A 114 1.90 8.12 -7.76
N LEU A 115 3.22 7.90 -7.74
CA LEU A 115 3.82 6.65 -8.21
C LEU A 115 3.49 5.49 -7.27
N PHE A 116 3.57 5.72 -5.95
CA PHE A 116 3.17 4.74 -4.94
C PHE A 116 1.68 4.43 -4.99
N MET A 117 0.85 5.44 -5.22
CA MET A 117 -0.60 5.27 -5.37
C MET A 117 -0.96 4.47 -6.61
N ASN A 118 -0.18 4.54 -7.69
CA ASN A 118 -0.40 3.67 -8.85
C ASN A 118 -0.15 2.19 -8.50
N TYR A 119 0.97 1.89 -7.83
CA TYR A 119 1.20 0.52 -7.33
C TYR A 119 0.10 0.09 -6.36
N PHE A 120 -0.30 0.94 -5.42
CA PHE A 120 -1.38 0.63 -4.48
C PHE A 120 -2.70 0.30 -5.20
N LYS A 121 -3.06 1.06 -6.25
CA LYS A 121 -4.25 0.80 -7.07
C LYS A 121 -4.16 -0.52 -7.83
N ASP A 122 -2.99 -0.95 -8.28
CA ASP A 122 -2.81 -2.26 -8.92
C ASP A 122 -3.14 -3.40 -7.92
N TYR A 123 -2.65 -3.30 -6.68
CA TYR A 123 -2.97 -4.27 -5.62
C TYR A 123 -4.45 -4.23 -5.22
N LEU A 124 -5.05 -3.04 -5.11
CA LEU A 124 -6.49 -2.91 -4.90
C LEU A 124 -7.30 -3.54 -6.03
N THR A 125 -6.85 -3.39 -7.28
CA THR A 125 -7.53 -3.98 -8.44
C THR A 125 -7.56 -5.50 -8.34
N GLU A 126 -6.42 -6.12 -8.02
CA GLU A 126 -6.36 -7.56 -7.80
C GLU A 126 -7.26 -8.00 -6.64
N MET A 127 -7.19 -7.28 -5.51
CA MET A 127 -8.00 -7.58 -4.33
C MET A 127 -9.50 -7.46 -4.61
N PHE A 128 -9.98 -6.32 -5.11
CA PHE A 128 -11.41 -6.07 -5.37
C PHE A 128 -11.97 -6.99 -6.45
N SER A 129 -11.16 -7.44 -7.42
CA SER A 129 -11.60 -8.41 -8.44
C SER A 129 -12.17 -9.69 -7.84
N LYS A 130 -11.66 -10.12 -6.67
CA LYS A 130 -12.13 -11.30 -5.92
C LYS A 130 -13.52 -11.10 -5.31
N TYR A 131 -13.98 -9.86 -5.13
CA TYR A 131 -15.23 -9.51 -4.46
C TYR A 131 -16.36 -9.06 -5.41
N LEU A 132 -16.06 -8.84 -6.70
CA LEU A 132 -17.05 -8.29 -7.65
C LEU A 132 -18.33 -9.11 -7.75
N SER A 133 -18.23 -10.45 -7.71
CA SER A 133 -19.39 -11.34 -7.79
C SER A 133 -20.32 -11.28 -6.58
N GLU A 134 -19.81 -10.82 -5.43
CA GLU A 134 -20.59 -10.69 -4.19
C GLU A 134 -21.40 -9.38 -4.16
N ILE A 135 -21.02 -8.41 -4.99
CA ILE A 135 -21.61 -7.07 -5.03
C ILE A 135 -22.69 -7.03 -6.12
N ARG A 136 -23.96 -7.06 -5.70
CA ARG A 136 -25.09 -6.85 -6.61
C ARG A 136 -25.28 -5.36 -6.90
N VAL A 137 -25.01 -4.96 -8.15
CA VAL A 137 -25.22 -3.61 -8.69
C VAL A 137 -25.62 -3.68 -10.17
N ASN A 138 -26.40 -2.71 -10.64
CA ASN A 138 -26.74 -2.58 -12.06
C ASN A 138 -25.68 -1.73 -12.79
N ALA A 139 -24.47 -2.26 -12.91
CA ALA A 139 -23.36 -1.61 -13.60
C ALA A 139 -22.40 -2.65 -14.21
N PRO A 140 -21.66 -2.31 -15.29
CA PRO A 140 -20.57 -3.13 -15.79
C PRO A 140 -19.50 -3.43 -14.73
N ALA A 141 -18.91 -4.63 -14.77
CA ALA A 141 -17.96 -5.08 -13.77
C ALA A 141 -16.66 -4.25 -13.75
N ASP A 142 -16.20 -3.81 -14.91
CA ASP A 142 -15.04 -2.93 -15.07
C ASP A 142 -15.30 -1.54 -14.48
N PHE A 143 -16.51 -0.99 -14.66
CA PHE A 143 -16.91 0.25 -14.02
C PHE A 143 -16.94 0.11 -12.49
N LEU A 144 -17.54 -0.96 -11.97
CA LEU A 144 -17.58 -1.23 -10.52
C LEU A 144 -16.17 -1.34 -9.95
N LEU A 145 -15.29 -2.11 -10.61
CA LEU A 145 -13.90 -2.28 -10.19
C LEU A 145 -13.15 -0.94 -10.15
N ASN A 146 -13.23 -0.16 -11.24
CA ASN A 146 -12.63 1.16 -11.32
C ASN A 146 -13.17 2.09 -10.22
N HIS A 147 -14.47 2.05 -9.95
CA HIS A 147 -15.09 2.85 -8.89
C HIS A 147 -14.57 2.46 -7.51
N LEU A 148 -14.58 1.16 -7.16
CA LEU A 148 -14.12 0.67 -5.85
C LEU A 148 -12.64 0.98 -5.61
N VAL A 149 -11.79 0.70 -6.59
CA VAL A 149 -10.34 1.00 -6.53
C VAL A 149 -10.10 2.50 -6.38
N GLY A 150 -10.72 3.31 -7.25
CA GLY A 150 -10.52 4.75 -7.27
C GLY A 150 -11.02 5.44 -6.00
N SER A 151 -12.22 5.08 -5.56
CA SER A 151 -12.82 5.66 -4.34
C SER A 151 -12.05 5.26 -3.08
N PHE A 152 -11.66 3.98 -2.93
CA PHE A 152 -10.92 3.56 -1.76
C PHE A 152 -9.50 4.15 -1.72
N ALA A 153 -8.83 4.25 -2.87
CA ALA A 153 -7.54 4.93 -2.97
C ALA A 153 -7.64 6.40 -2.54
N GLU A 154 -8.72 7.10 -2.91
CA GLU A 154 -8.94 8.48 -2.46
C GLU A 154 -9.30 8.55 -0.97
N THR A 155 -10.10 7.60 -0.46
CA THR A 155 -10.39 7.48 0.98
C THR A 155 -9.11 7.31 1.80
N VAL A 156 -8.19 6.45 1.37
CA VAL A 156 -6.89 6.23 2.01
C VAL A 156 -6.10 7.54 2.07
N LYS A 157 -6.00 8.25 0.93
CA LYS A 157 -5.28 9.51 0.86
C LYS A 157 -5.85 10.56 1.81
N TRP A 158 -7.18 10.72 1.80
CA TRP A 158 -7.88 11.61 2.72
C TRP A 158 -7.66 11.23 4.19
N TRP A 159 -7.71 9.94 4.49
CA TRP A 159 -7.57 9.43 5.85
C TRP A 159 -6.15 9.59 6.39
N ILE A 160 -5.11 9.42 5.58
CA ILE A 160 -3.72 9.61 6.02
C ILE A 160 -3.53 11.03 6.60
N ASP A 161 -4.06 12.05 5.92
CA ASP A 161 -4.03 13.45 6.37
C ASP A 161 -4.85 13.68 7.65
N LYS A 162 -5.75 12.75 7.97
CA LYS A 162 -6.73 12.79 9.06
C LYS A 162 -6.59 11.65 10.06
N SER A 163 -5.45 10.97 10.04
CA SER A 163 -5.24 9.72 10.78
C SER A 163 -5.19 9.92 12.30
N SER A 164 -5.01 11.15 12.77
CA SER A 164 -5.16 11.53 14.19
C SER A 164 -6.61 11.80 14.62
N GLU A 165 -7.53 12.00 13.66
CA GLU A 165 -8.93 12.37 13.90
C GLU A 165 -9.89 11.18 13.74
N TYR A 166 -9.58 10.21 12.88
CA TYR A 166 -10.44 9.06 12.59
C TYR A 166 -9.69 7.74 12.65
N THR A 167 -10.32 6.71 13.19
CA THR A 167 -9.73 5.36 13.22
C THR A 167 -9.86 4.65 11.86
N PRO A 168 -9.04 3.60 11.63
CA PRO A 168 -9.25 2.68 10.50
C PRO A 168 -10.70 2.18 10.41
N GLU A 169 -11.29 1.77 11.53
CA GLU A 169 -12.63 1.21 11.61
C GLU A 169 -13.70 2.25 11.23
N GLU A 170 -13.61 3.48 11.74
CA GLU A 170 -14.55 4.55 11.40
C GLU A 170 -14.48 4.89 9.91
N THR A 171 -13.27 5.00 9.37
CA THR A 171 -13.01 5.35 7.97
C THR A 171 -13.54 4.29 7.02
N VAL A 172 -13.29 3.01 7.31
CA VAL A 172 -13.83 1.91 6.51
C VAL A 172 -15.35 1.84 6.66
N GLY A 173 -15.89 2.09 7.86
CA GLY A 173 -17.33 2.21 8.09
C GLY A 173 -17.97 3.22 7.14
N TYR A 174 -17.42 4.44 7.04
CA TYR A 174 -17.89 5.46 6.10
C TYR A 174 -17.78 5.02 4.64
N TYR A 175 -16.66 4.41 4.26
CA TYR A 175 -16.45 3.92 2.90
C TYR A 175 -17.48 2.85 2.51
N ILE A 176 -17.70 1.86 3.38
CA ILE A 176 -18.66 0.77 3.18
C ILE A 176 -20.08 1.36 3.11
N GLU A 177 -20.44 2.25 4.03
CA GLU A 177 -21.76 2.89 4.03
C GLU A 177 -22.04 3.57 2.70
N ILE A 178 -21.12 4.39 2.18
CA ILE A 178 -21.30 5.11 0.90
C ILE A 178 -21.26 4.15 -0.30
N SER A 179 -20.34 3.18 -0.30
CA SER A 179 -20.18 2.22 -1.40
C SER A 179 -21.40 1.29 -1.55
N TYR A 180 -22.09 1.01 -0.44
CA TYR A 180 -23.32 0.22 -0.42
C TYR A 180 -24.61 1.06 -0.30
N ALA A 181 -24.52 2.38 -0.11
CA ALA A 181 -25.67 3.29 0.03
C ALA A 181 -26.61 3.29 -1.19
N ASN A 182 -26.12 2.89 -2.37
CA ASN A 182 -26.95 2.68 -3.56
C ASN A 182 -27.93 1.49 -3.45
N ARG A 183 -28.02 0.83 -2.29
CA ARG A 183 -29.06 -0.17 -1.97
C ARG A 183 -30.29 0.43 -1.26
N ILE A 184 -30.28 1.73 -0.94
CA ILE A 184 -31.39 2.42 -0.24
C ILE A 184 -31.94 3.53 -1.13
N THR A 185 -32.57 3.18 -2.25
CA THR A 185 -33.61 4.00 -2.91
C THR A 185 -34.37 3.14 -3.90
N ASN A 186 -34.99 2.08 -3.39
CA ASN A 186 -36.19 1.49 -3.97
C ASN A 186 -37.19 1.29 -2.84
N LYS A 187 -37.76 2.41 -2.39
CA LYS A 187 -39.09 2.44 -1.77
C LYS A 187 -39.93 3.42 -2.55
#